data_AF-A0A8S4PN06-F1
#
_entry.id   AF-A0A8S4PN06-F1
#
_cell.length_a   1.000
_cell.length_b   1.000
_cell.length_c   1.000
_cell.angle_alpha   90.00
_cell.angle_beta   90.00
_cell.angle_gamma   90.00
#
_symmetry.space_group_name_H-M   'P 1'
#
loop_
_entity.id
_entity.type
_entity.pdbx_description
1 polymer ?
#
loop_
_entity_poly.entity_id
_entity_poly.type
_entity_poly.pdbx_seq_one_letter_code
_entity_poly.pdbx_strand_id
1 'polypeptide(L)'
;MASLLSCCRISNRQNMSCPVTGLIPREKNSIRASWALVMKDSQLNGRLLLKKLFIVHPDTQQYFRFRNVSVDNLDEDAIFQSHASKVVCAVDAIVNGLDKSDDIVDILLKTGQDHAGRGVQPYNYTEFKAVMECFLVERLGTLLTDFDRRCWEKLLDFIVQGILTGHKMAFRDNNNERRLSIPLFYQGSDDVQECRSSIPLSYQGSHDEQEHRLSIPLFYRGSDDVQERRLSIPLFYQGSDDVQECRLSIPLSYHGSHDEQEQRLRMSFEYPTILSRLS
;
A
#
# COMPACT_ATOMS: atom_id res chain seq x y z
N MET A 1 48.77 6.12 -21.12
CA MET A 1 47.40 5.55 -21.27
C MET A 1 46.66 5.30 -19.93
N ALA A 2 47.27 5.49 -18.75
CA ALA A 2 46.59 5.29 -17.46
C ALA A 2 45.59 6.40 -17.06
N SER A 3 45.71 7.60 -17.62
CA SER A 3 44.88 8.77 -17.23
C SER A 3 43.43 8.71 -17.75
N LEU A 4 43.22 8.16 -18.97
CA LEU A 4 41.89 8.08 -19.59
C LEU A 4 41.01 6.98 -18.97
N LEU A 5 41.60 5.85 -18.55
CA LEU A 5 40.88 4.76 -17.89
C LEU A 5 40.43 5.13 -16.46
N SER A 6 41.21 5.96 -15.75
CA SER A 6 40.85 6.48 -14.43
C SER A 6 39.65 7.43 -14.52
N CYS A 7 39.66 8.35 -15.48
CA CYS A 7 38.57 9.29 -15.71
C CYS A 7 37.26 8.58 -16.14
N CYS A 8 37.37 7.55 -16.98
CA CYS A 8 36.22 6.74 -17.41
C CYS A 8 35.60 5.94 -16.24
N ARG A 9 36.41 5.38 -15.33
CA ARG A 9 35.92 4.69 -14.12
C ARG A 9 35.27 5.62 -13.10
N ILE A 10 35.75 6.87 -12.97
CA ILE A 10 35.16 7.88 -12.09
C ILE A 10 33.83 8.39 -12.67
N SER A 11 33.78 8.65 -13.98
CA SER A 11 32.56 9.02 -14.70
C SER A 11 31.47 7.94 -14.57
N ASN A 12 31.86 6.66 -14.64
CA ASN A 12 30.89 5.56 -14.55
C ASN A 12 30.25 5.43 -13.15
N ARG A 13 30.97 5.71 -12.05
CA ARG A 13 30.38 5.70 -10.69
C ARG A 13 29.43 6.87 -10.43
N GLN A 14 29.63 8.02 -11.08
CA GLN A 14 28.78 9.21 -10.92
C GLN A 14 27.40 9.05 -11.59
N ASN A 15 27.25 8.05 -12.48
CA ASN A 15 26.02 7.77 -13.22
C ASN A 15 25.33 6.46 -12.80
N MET A 16 25.86 5.74 -11.80
CA MET A 16 25.19 4.55 -11.28
C MET A 16 24.00 4.96 -10.41
N SER A 17 22.82 4.50 -10.83
CA SER A 17 21.57 4.67 -10.09
C SER A 17 21.55 3.78 -8.85
N CYS A 18 21.08 4.31 -7.72
CA CYS A 18 20.77 3.49 -6.55
C CYS A 18 19.63 2.52 -6.89
N PRO A 19 19.78 1.21 -6.67
CA PRO A 19 18.74 0.24 -7.00
C PRO A 19 17.45 0.41 -6.18
N VAL A 20 17.54 1.07 -5.01
CA VAL A 20 16.40 1.29 -4.11
C VAL A 20 15.70 2.61 -4.43
N THR A 21 16.43 3.73 -4.43
CA THR A 21 15.82 5.06 -4.62
C THR A 21 15.74 5.49 -6.08
N GLY A 22 16.43 4.79 -6.98
CA GLY A 22 16.60 5.18 -8.38
C GLY A 22 17.51 6.40 -8.58
N LEU A 23 17.98 7.06 -7.52
CA LEU A 23 18.74 8.31 -7.61
C LEU A 23 20.22 8.07 -7.90
N ILE A 24 20.80 8.86 -8.81
CA ILE A 24 22.26 8.92 -9.02
C ILE A 24 22.92 9.92 -8.05
N PRO A 25 24.24 9.82 -7.79
CA PRO A 25 24.95 10.73 -6.87
C PRO A 25 24.71 12.22 -7.12
N ARG A 26 24.68 12.64 -8.39
CA ARG A 26 24.43 14.05 -8.75
C ARG A 26 23.04 14.54 -8.34
N GLU A 27 22.02 13.70 -8.49
CA GLU A 27 20.64 14.01 -8.09
C GLU A 27 20.54 14.14 -6.56
N LYS A 28 21.14 13.20 -5.82
CA LYS A 28 21.20 13.26 -4.35
C LYS A 28 21.85 14.56 -3.85
N ASN A 29 22.94 14.98 -4.48
CA ASN A 29 23.64 16.21 -4.09
C ASN A 29 22.80 17.47 -4.39
N SER A 30 22.08 17.48 -5.51
CA SER A 30 21.14 18.57 -5.85
C SER A 30 19.99 18.67 -4.83
N ILE A 31 19.41 17.53 -4.44
CA ILE A 31 18.38 17.48 -3.39
C ILE A 31 18.92 18.02 -2.08
N ARG A 32 20.10 17.57 -1.63
CA ARG A 32 20.71 18.05 -0.38
C ARG A 32 21.01 19.55 -0.41
N ALA A 33 21.57 20.05 -1.51
CA ALA A 33 21.93 21.46 -1.65
C ALA A 33 20.69 22.37 -1.61
N SER A 34 19.63 22.00 -2.34
CA SER A 34 18.37 22.75 -2.34
C SER A 34 17.62 22.62 -1.01
N TRP A 35 17.60 21.43 -0.39
CA TRP A 35 17.02 21.22 0.94
C TRP A 35 17.71 22.06 2.01
N ALA A 36 19.04 22.19 1.96
CA ALA A 36 19.79 23.02 2.91
C ALA A 36 19.36 24.50 2.89
N LEU A 37 18.84 25.00 1.76
CA LEU A 37 18.27 26.35 1.68
C LEU A 37 16.92 26.43 2.43
N VAL A 38 16.09 25.39 2.31
CA VAL A 38 14.83 25.27 3.06
C VAL A 38 15.11 25.13 4.57
N MET A 39 16.17 24.42 4.96
CA MET A 39 16.47 24.19 6.37
C MET A 39 16.95 25.44 7.14
N LYS A 40 17.29 26.54 6.45
CA LYS A 40 17.67 27.81 7.10
C LYS A 40 16.58 28.37 8.01
N ASP A 41 15.31 28.12 7.69
CA ASP A 41 14.16 28.52 8.51
C ASP A 41 13.17 27.35 8.64
N SER A 42 13.69 26.23 9.16
CA SER A 42 12.99 24.94 9.18
C SER A 42 11.64 24.99 9.92
N GLN A 43 11.56 25.73 11.03
CA GLN A 43 10.32 25.86 11.80
C GLN A 43 9.25 26.64 11.01
N LEU A 44 9.60 27.80 10.45
CA LEU A 44 8.66 28.55 9.63
C LEU A 44 8.23 27.74 8.40
N ASN A 45 9.20 27.11 7.72
CA ASN A 45 8.95 26.34 6.51
C ASN A 45 8.06 25.14 6.75
N GLY A 46 8.20 24.44 7.88
CA GLY A 46 7.29 23.37 8.26
C GLY A 46 5.86 23.84 8.46
N ARG A 47 5.68 25.00 9.12
CA ARG A 47 4.34 25.60 9.31
C ARG A 47 3.73 26.04 7.99
N LEU A 48 4.50 26.72 7.14
CA LEU A 48 4.04 27.15 5.82
C LEU A 48 3.64 25.96 4.94
N LEU A 49 4.42 24.88 4.94
CA LEU A 49 4.11 23.66 4.19
C LEU A 49 2.77 23.05 4.62
N LEU A 50 2.56 22.86 5.93
CA LEU A 50 1.30 22.28 6.42
C LEU A 50 0.10 23.24 6.27
N LYS A 51 0.27 24.54 6.50
CA LYS A 51 -0.81 25.51 6.21
C LYS A 51 -1.20 25.46 4.74
N LYS A 52 -0.22 25.36 3.82
CA LYS A 52 -0.50 25.19 2.39
C LYS A 52 -1.29 23.92 2.10
N LEU A 53 -0.94 22.79 2.74
CA LEU A 53 -1.71 21.56 2.64
C LEU A 53 -3.18 21.78 3.04
N PHE A 54 -3.44 22.42 4.18
CA PHE A 54 -4.80 22.64 4.67
C PHE A 54 -5.58 23.69 3.87
N ILE A 55 -4.89 24.62 3.20
CA ILE A 55 -5.54 25.57 2.29
C ILE A 55 -5.96 24.88 0.99
N VAL A 56 -5.08 24.05 0.42
CA VAL A 56 -5.32 23.39 -0.88
C VAL A 56 -6.22 22.16 -0.73
N HIS A 57 -6.08 21.42 0.37
CA HIS A 57 -6.84 20.20 0.70
C HIS A 57 -7.41 20.28 2.13
N PRO A 58 -8.48 21.05 2.37
CA PRO A 58 -9.00 21.31 3.71
C PRO A 58 -9.45 20.06 4.48
N ASP A 59 -9.89 19.02 3.76
CA ASP A 59 -10.28 17.73 4.34
C ASP A 59 -9.11 17.07 5.09
N THR A 60 -7.87 17.33 4.69
CA THR A 60 -6.68 16.75 5.36
C THR A 60 -6.51 17.24 6.80
N GLN A 61 -7.06 18.40 7.18
CA GLN A 61 -6.94 18.90 8.56
C GLN A 61 -7.71 18.03 9.57
N GLN A 62 -8.72 17.27 9.11
CA GLN A 62 -9.59 16.46 9.96
C GLN A 62 -8.85 15.35 10.73
N TYR A 63 -7.70 14.89 10.21
CA TYR A 63 -6.88 13.84 10.83
C TYR A 63 -6.14 14.32 12.08
N PHE A 64 -6.16 15.63 12.37
CA PHE A 64 -5.37 16.24 13.43
C PHE A 64 -6.21 16.64 14.65
N ARG A 65 -5.55 16.77 15.79
CA ARG A 65 -6.19 17.23 17.04
C ARG A 65 -6.64 18.69 16.96
N PHE A 66 -5.96 19.50 16.15
CA PHE A 66 -6.28 20.90 15.88
C PHE A 66 -7.26 21.09 14.71
N ARG A 67 -8.04 20.06 14.33
CA ARG A 67 -9.00 20.11 13.21
C ARG A 67 -10.04 21.24 13.27
N ASN A 68 -10.30 21.79 14.47
CA ASN A 68 -11.27 22.87 14.68
C ASN A 68 -10.62 24.26 14.80
N VAL A 69 -9.29 24.36 14.65
CA VAL A 69 -8.58 25.65 14.64
C VAL A 69 -8.54 26.16 13.20
N SER A 70 -8.91 27.42 12.97
CA SER A 70 -8.82 28.01 11.63
C SER A 70 -7.36 28.07 11.17
N VAL A 71 -7.13 27.91 9.86
CA VAL A 71 -5.77 27.94 9.30
C VAL A 71 -5.01 29.22 9.67
N ASP A 72 -5.71 30.36 9.76
CA ASP A 72 -5.12 31.65 10.13
C ASP A 72 -4.56 31.65 11.56
N ASN A 73 -5.15 30.88 12.47
CA ASN A 73 -4.79 30.83 13.89
C ASN A 73 -3.87 29.64 14.24
N LEU A 74 -3.53 28.78 13.27
CA LEU A 74 -2.73 27.57 13.53
C LEU A 74 -1.33 27.87 14.06
N ASP A 75 -0.74 29.02 13.71
CA ASP A 75 0.60 29.38 14.16
C ASP A 75 0.70 29.52 15.69
N GLU A 76 -0.41 29.73 16.40
CA GLU A 76 -0.46 29.83 17.87
C GLU A 76 -0.67 28.46 18.55
N ASP A 77 -1.06 27.43 17.80
CA ASP A 77 -1.35 26.10 18.35
C ASP A 77 -0.07 25.26 18.53
N ALA A 78 0.25 24.91 19.78
CA ALA A 78 1.46 24.16 20.11
C ALA A 78 1.48 22.74 19.51
N ILE A 79 0.31 22.12 19.29
CA ILE A 79 0.21 20.78 18.70
C ILE A 79 0.55 20.86 17.21
N PHE A 80 0.05 21.87 16.52
CA PHE A 80 0.39 22.19 15.14
C PHE A 80 1.88 22.47 14.98
N GLN A 81 2.45 23.36 15.82
CA GLN A 81 3.88 23.66 15.78
C GLN A 81 4.73 22.38 15.94
N SER A 82 4.40 21.53 16.92
CA SER A 82 5.10 20.26 17.14
C SER A 82 4.98 19.32 15.93
N HIS A 83 3.80 19.23 15.31
CA HIS A 83 3.61 18.37 14.15
C HIS A 83 4.35 18.90 12.92
N ALA A 84 4.30 20.21 12.67
CA ALA A 84 5.06 20.87 11.61
C ALA A 84 6.55 20.58 11.70
N SER A 85 7.14 20.67 12.90
CA SER A 85 8.55 20.30 13.11
C SER A 85 8.81 18.82 12.81
N LYS A 86 7.93 17.91 13.23
CA LYS A 86 8.09 16.47 12.96
C LYS A 86 8.11 16.14 11.47
N VAL A 87 7.27 16.81 10.67
CA VAL A 87 7.24 16.62 9.21
C VAL A 87 8.58 17.06 8.58
N VAL A 88 9.08 18.24 8.94
CA VAL A 88 10.37 18.73 8.41
C VAL A 88 11.52 17.82 8.85
N CYS A 89 11.55 17.38 10.11
CA CYS A 89 12.56 16.43 10.58
C CYS A 89 12.50 15.08 9.85
N ALA A 90 11.30 14.59 9.50
CA ALA A 90 11.16 13.35 8.75
C ALA A 90 11.70 13.48 7.32
N VAL A 91 11.38 14.58 6.62
CA VAL A 91 11.93 14.85 5.29
C VAL A 91 13.45 15.02 5.35
N ASP A 92 13.96 15.73 6.36
CA ASP A 92 15.39 15.92 6.58
C ASP A 92 16.13 14.59 6.82
N ALA A 93 15.55 13.69 7.63
CA ALA A 93 16.10 12.35 7.85
C ALA A 93 16.19 11.55 6.54
N ILE A 94 15.19 11.64 5.66
CA ILE A 94 15.21 11.00 4.34
C ILE A 94 16.30 11.59 3.46
N VAL A 95 16.38 12.93 3.36
CA VAL A 95 17.37 13.63 2.53
C VAL A 95 18.82 13.33 2.97
N ASN A 96 19.06 13.32 4.28
CA ASN A 96 20.37 13.01 4.84
C ASN A 96 20.68 11.51 4.73
N GLY A 97 19.66 10.65 4.81
CA GLY A 97 19.75 9.20 4.68
C GLY A 97 19.94 8.67 3.26
N LEU A 98 19.94 9.49 2.20
CA LEU A 98 19.90 9.01 0.79
C LEU A 98 21.02 8.03 0.39
N ASP A 99 22.13 7.96 1.15
CA ASP A 99 23.21 6.99 0.92
C ASP A 99 23.05 5.68 1.70
N LYS A 100 22.12 5.64 2.66
CA LYS A 100 21.69 4.46 3.43
C LYS A 100 20.25 4.12 3.05
N SER A 101 20.08 3.69 1.81
CA SER A 101 18.75 3.55 1.20
C SER A 101 17.84 2.55 1.91
N ASP A 102 18.41 1.50 2.51
CA ASP A 102 17.63 0.47 3.22
C ASP A 102 16.97 1.05 4.48
N ASP A 103 17.70 1.87 5.25
CA ASP A 103 17.17 2.56 6.44
C ASP A 103 15.97 3.48 6.09
N ILE A 104 16.01 4.11 4.91
CA ILE A 104 14.90 4.96 4.45
C ILE A 104 13.65 4.13 4.17
N VAL A 105 13.80 2.94 3.58
CA VAL A 105 12.65 2.08 3.27
C VAL A 105 11.89 1.75 4.56
N ASP A 106 12.59 1.36 5.62
CA ASP A 106 11.95 1.05 6.91
C ASP A 106 11.20 2.26 7.48
N ILE A 107 11.78 3.47 7.41
CA ILE A 107 11.11 4.70 7.84
C ILE A 107 9.83 4.94 7.02
N LEU A 108 9.87 4.77 5.70
CA LEU A 108 8.72 5.00 4.82
C LEU A 108 7.61 3.97 5.04
N LEU A 109 7.97 2.69 5.18
CA LEU A 109 7.02 1.62 5.47
C LEU A 109 6.33 1.86 6.81
N LYS A 110 7.10 2.16 7.85
CA LYS A 110 6.55 2.46 9.18
C LYS A 110 5.65 3.69 9.15
N THR A 111 6.07 4.75 8.44
CA THR A 111 5.26 5.95 8.23
C THR A 111 3.92 5.61 7.58
N GLY A 112 3.93 4.78 6.52
CA GLY A 112 2.71 4.31 5.86
C GLY A 112 1.76 3.57 6.80
N GLN A 113 2.28 2.64 7.60
CA GLN A 113 1.50 1.89 8.58
C GLN A 113 0.87 2.80 9.64
N ASP A 114 1.64 3.74 10.18
CA ASP A 114 1.17 4.67 11.21
C ASP A 114 0.09 5.62 10.69
N HIS A 115 0.18 6.04 9.43
CA HIS A 115 -0.84 6.87 8.79
C HIS A 115 -2.09 6.06 8.43
N ALA A 116 -1.95 4.80 8.00
CA ALA A 116 -3.08 3.89 7.80
C ALA A 116 -3.88 3.69 9.10
N GLY A 117 -3.18 3.48 10.23
CA GLY A 117 -3.82 3.36 11.55
C GLY A 117 -4.57 4.61 12.01
N ARG A 118 -4.34 5.77 11.39
CA ARG A 118 -5.05 7.03 11.66
C ARG A 118 -6.18 7.30 10.66
N GLY A 119 -6.43 6.39 9.72
CA GLY A 119 -7.47 6.52 8.70
C GLY A 119 -7.13 7.50 7.56
N VAL A 120 -5.87 7.92 7.45
CA VAL A 120 -5.40 8.76 6.32
C VAL A 120 -5.61 8.00 5.03
N GLN A 121 -6.13 8.62 3.98
CA GLN A 121 -6.42 7.91 2.74
C GLN A 121 -5.23 7.90 1.78
N PRO A 122 -5.08 6.86 0.93
CA PRO A 122 -3.98 6.78 -0.03
C PRO A 122 -3.82 8.01 -0.95
N TYR A 123 -4.93 8.64 -1.34
CA TYR A 123 -4.89 9.83 -2.21
C TYR A 123 -4.28 11.05 -1.48
N ASN A 124 -4.35 11.12 -0.14
CA ASN A 124 -3.75 12.22 0.61
C ASN A 124 -2.22 12.27 0.48
N TYR A 125 -1.56 11.14 0.18
CA TYR A 125 -0.11 11.13 -0.05
C TYR A 125 0.27 11.79 -1.38
N THR A 126 -0.54 11.60 -2.43
CA THR A 126 -0.34 12.27 -3.72
C THR A 126 -0.66 13.75 -3.65
N GLU A 127 -1.65 14.15 -2.84
CA GLU A 127 -1.95 15.56 -2.54
C GLU A 127 -0.78 16.23 -1.81
N PHE A 128 -0.24 15.57 -0.78
CA PHE A 128 0.94 16.06 -0.07
C PHE A 128 2.15 16.20 -0.99
N LYS A 129 2.38 15.24 -1.91
CA LYS A 129 3.43 15.35 -2.93
C LYS A 129 3.28 16.64 -3.76
N ALA A 130 2.09 16.87 -4.32
CA ALA A 130 1.84 18.06 -5.14
C ALA A 130 2.03 19.37 -4.36
N VAL A 131 1.59 19.40 -3.10
CA VAL A 131 1.79 20.55 -2.20
C VAL A 131 3.27 20.78 -1.91
N MET A 132 4.05 19.71 -1.69
CA MET A 132 5.49 19.80 -1.44
C MET A 132 6.25 20.33 -2.68
N GLU A 133 5.89 19.88 -3.89
CA GLU A 133 6.47 20.39 -5.14
C GLU A 133 6.18 21.88 -5.31
N CYS A 134 4.92 22.29 -5.12
CA CYS A 134 4.52 23.69 -5.20
C CYS A 134 5.22 24.55 -4.14
N PHE A 135 5.32 24.04 -2.91
CA PHE A 135 6.03 24.69 -1.82
C PHE A 135 7.51 24.93 -2.14
N LEU A 136 8.22 23.94 -2.67
CA LEU A 136 9.62 24.10 -3.05
C LEU A 136 9.81 25.18 -4.11
N VAL A 137 8.95 25.23 -5.12
CA VAL A 137 8.97 26.26 -6.18
C VAL A 137 8.77 27.66 -5.59
N GLU A 138 7.78 27.84 -4.72
CA GLU A 138 7.50 29.14 -4.10
C GLU A 138 8.58 29.60 -3.14
N ARG A 139 9.15 28.68 -2.34
CA ARG A 139 10.14 29.03 -1.32
C ARG A 139 11.52 29.30 -1.87
N LEU A 140 11.91 28.60 -2.93
CA LEU A 140 13.25 28.72 -3.48
C LEU A 140 13.29 29.59 -4.74
N GLY A 141 12.16 29.78 -5.43
CA GLY A 141 12.06 30.62 -6.61
C GLY A 141 13.12 30.26 -7.65
N THR A 142 13.89 31.26 -8.08
CA THR A 142 14.98 31.09 -9.07
C THR A 142 16.15 30.24 -8.57
N LEU A 143 16.26 29.97 -7.26
CA LEU A 143 17.29 29.09 -6.70
C LEU A 143 16.99 27.60 -6.92
N LEU A 144 15.74 27.25 -7.27
CA LEU A 144 15.37 25.88 -7.61
C LEU A 144 15.38 25.71 -9.13
N THR A 145 16.43 25.10 -9.66
CA THR A 145 16.58 24.88 -11.09
C THR A 145 15.65 23.77 -11.59
N ASP A 146 15.44 23.70 -12.91
CA ASP A 146 14.70 22.59 -13.53
C ASP A 146 15.34 21.21 -13.26
N PHE A 147 16.65 21.17 -13.06
CA PHE A 147 17.32 19.95 -12.65
C PHE A 147 16.91 19.56 -11.23
N ASP A 148 16.91 20.52 -10.30
CA ASP A 148 16.50 20.27 -8.91
C ASP A 148 15.05 19.81 -8.84
N ARG A 149 14.13 20.44 -9.61
CA ARG A 149 12.71 20.05 -9.68
C ARG A 149 12.54 18.57 -10.04
N ARG A 150 13.24 18.11 -11.10
CA ARG A 150 13.19 16.69 -11.52
C ARG A 150 13.79 15.74 -10.47
N CYS A 151 14.83 16.17 -9.76
CA CYS A 151 15.41 15.37 -8.68
C CYS A 151 14.42 15.21 -7.51
N TRP A 152 13.74 16.30 -7.15
CA TRP A 152 12.71 16.29 -6.11
C TRP A 152 11.49 15.46 -6.49
N GLU A 153 10.98 15.60 -7.72
CA GLU A 153 9.87 14.78 -8.23
C GLU A 153 10.17 13.28 -8.06
N LYS A 154 11.36 12.86 -8.48
CA LYS A 154 11.81 11.47 -8.37
C LYS A 154 11.93 10.99 -6.92
N LEU A 155 12.45 11.84 -6.02
CA LEU A 155 12.50 11.52 -4.59
C LEU A 155 11.09 11.44 -3.98
N LEU A 156 10.21 12.37 -4.31
CA LEU A 156 8.85 12.39 -3.77
C LEU A 156 8.03 11.20 -4.28
N ASP A 157 8.22 10.76 -5.52
CA ASP A 157 7.66 9.51 -6.04
C ASP A 157 8.13 8.31 -5.22
N PHE A 158 9.43 8.21 -4.95
CA PHE A 158 9.97 7.16 -4.10
C PHE A 158 9.37 7.18 -2.68
N ILE A 159 9.25 8.37 -2.07
CA ILE A 159 8.64 8.54 -0.73
C ILE A 159 7.18 8.08 -0.74
N VAL A 160 6.37 8.56 -1.69
CA VAL A 160 4.95 8.20 -1.81
C VAL A 160 4.78 6.71 -2.03
N GLN A 161 5.59 6.10 -2.89
CA GLN A 161 5.54 4.65 -3.13
C GLN A 161 5.89 3.84 -1.88
N GLY A 162 6.91 4.24 -1.12
CA GLY A 162 7.27 3.60 0.15
C GLY A 162 6.14 3.70 1.19
N ILE A 163 5.57 4.89 1.35
CA ILE A 163 4.44 5.12 2.28
C ILE A 163 3.21 4.31 1.84
N LEU A 164 2.85 4.31 0.56
CA LEU A 164 1.74 3.50 0.03
C LEU A 164 1.96 2.00 0.25
N THR A 165 3.21 1.54 0.16
CA THR A 165 3.56 0.14 0.43
C THR A 165 3.33 -0.19 1.89
N GLY A 166 3.86 0.60 2.81
CA GLY A 166 3.63 0.44 4.25
C GLY A 166 2.15 0.52 4.64
N HIS A 167 1.42 1.45 4.02
CA HIS A 167 -0.01 1.62 4.19
C HIS A 167 -0.79 0.35 3.83
N LYS A 168 -0.48 -0.27 2.68
CA LYS A 168 -1.07 -1.56 2.28
C LYS A 168 -0.70 -2.70 3.22
N MET A 169 0.51 -2.68 3.80
CA MET A 169 0.95 -3.70 4.76
C MET A 169 0.12 -3.66 6.06
N ALA A 170 -0.25 -2.48 6.55
CA ALA A 170 -1.10 -2.37 7.74
C ALA A 170 -2.45 -3.09 7.58
N PHE A 171 -3.04 -3.07 6.38
CA PHE A 171 -4.26 -3.84 6.11
C PHE A 171 -4.01 -5.33 5.91
N ARG A 172 -2.84 -5.74 5.41
CA ARG A 172 -2.47 -7.15 5.27
C ARG A 172 -2.26 -7.81 6.64
N ASP A 173 -1.61 -7.11 7.55
CA ASP A 173 -1.38 -7.60 8.91
C ASP A 173 -2.71 -7.68 9.68
N ASN A 174 -3.59 -6.68 9.55
CA ASN A 174 -4.96 -6.74 10.09
C ASN A 174 -5.83 -7.83 9.42
N ASN A 175 -5.65 -8.13 8.13
CA ASN A 175 -6.35 -9.24 7.46
C ASN A 175 -5.77 -10.61 7.78
N ASN A 176 -4.55 -10.69 8.33
CA ASN A 176 -3.95 -11.97 8.72
C ASN A 176 -4.62 -12.57 9.97
N GLU A 177 -5.34 -11.76 10.76
CA GLU A 177 -6.27 -12.22 11.80
C GLU A 177 -7.66 -12.57 11.26
N ARG A 178 -8.01 -12.18 10.02
CA ARG A 178 -9.26 -12.55 9.33
C ARG A 178 -9.00 -13.53 8.20
N ARG A 179 -8.28 -14.61 8.48
CA ARG A 179 -8.16 -15.75 7.56
C ARG A 179 -9.38 -16.65 7.73
N LEU A 180 -10.20 -16.76 6.71
CA LEU A 180 -11.23 -17.80 6.63
C LEU A 180 -10.55 -19.12 6.24
N SER A 181 -10.01 -19.84 7.23
CA SER A 181 -9.61 -21.24 7.05
C SER A 181 -10.85 -22.11 7.11
N ILE A 182 -11.33 -22.57 5.96
CA ILE A 182 -12.40 -23.57 5.88
C ILE A 182 -11.75 -24.95 5.95
N PRO A 183 -11.89 -25.71 7.05
CA PRO A 183 -11.53 -27.12 7.06
C PRO A 183 -12.50 -27.86 6.15
N LEU A 184 -11.98 -28.54 5.11
CA LEU A 184 -12.77 -29.39 4.25
C LEU A 184 -12.71 -30.82 4.78
N PHE A 185 -13.85 -31.32 5.23
CA PHE A 185 -14.00 -32.73 5.60
C PHE A 185 -14.45 -33.50 4.37
N TYR A 186 -13.61 -34.42 3.91
CA TYR A 186 -13.91 -35.32 2.80
C TYR A 186 -14.46 -36.64 3.35
N GLN A 187 -15.63 -37.05 2.87
CA GLN A 187 -16.16 -38.39 3.09
C GLN A 187 -16.52 -39.00 1.74
N GLY A 188 -15.62 -39.83 1.21
CA GLY A 188 -15.87 -40.61 0.00
C GLY A 188 -16.61 -41.91 0.33
N SER A 189 -17.60 -42.26 -0.48
CA SER A 189 -18.13 -43.62 -0.59
C SER A 189 -17.91 -44.11 -2.02
N ASP A 190 -17.42 -45.33 -2.19
CA ASP A 190 -16.90 -45.85 -3.47
C ASP A 190 -17.93 -46.01 -4.60
N ASP A 191 -19.21 -45.68 -4.40
CA ASP A 191 -20.27 -45.99 -5.37
C ASP A 191 -21.22 -44.84 -5.74
N VAL A 192 -20.88 -43.57 -5.48
CA VAL A 192 -21.74 -42.46 -5.97
C VAL A 192 -20.94 -41.29 -6.52
N GLN A 193 -21.37 -40.87 -7.71
CA GLN A 193 -20.97 -39.68 -8.47
C GLN A 193 -21.40 -38.36 -7.80
N GLU A 194 -21.43 -38.32 -6.46
CA GLU A 194 -21.73 -37.15 -5.63
C GLU A 194 -20.81 -37.14 -4.40
N CYS A 195 -19.78 -36.28 -4.42
CA CYS A 195 -18.98 -36.01 -3.24
C CYS A 195 -19.66 -34.91 -2.41
N ARG A 196 -19.89 -35.15 -1.12
CA ARG A 196 -20.40 -34.14 -0.18
C ARG A 196 -19.27 -33.68 0.72
N SER A 197 -18.97 -32.38 0.69
CA SER A 197 -18.10 -31.76 1.69
C SER A 197 -18.94 -30.85 2.57
N SER A 198 -18.79 -30.98 3.88
CA SER A 198 -19.45 -30.11 4.86
C SER A 198 -18.52 -28.99 5.28
N ILE A 199 -19.01 -27.75 5.24
CA ILE A 199 -18.30 -26.57 5.73
C ILE A 199 -18.96 -26.17 7.08
N PRO A 200 -18.25 -26.27 8.21
CA PRO A 200 -18.74 -25.65 9.43
C PRO A 200 -18.65 -24.12 9.26
N LEU A 201 -19.77 -23.43 9.45
CA LEU A 201 -19.81 -21.97 9.48
C LEU A 201 -19.96 -21.55 10.94
N SER A 202 -18.89 -21.02 11.53
CA SER A 202 -18.99 -20.29 12.79
C SER A 202 -19.20 -18.80 12.48
N TYR A 203 -20.28 -18.23 13.02
CA TYR A 203 -20.53 -16.79 12.98
C TYR A 203 -20.31 -16.23 14.38
N GLN A 204 -19.39 -15.27 14.53
CA GLN A 204 -19.21 -14.54 15.79
C GLN A 204 -19.94 -13.19 15.67
N GLY A 205 -21.19 -13.18 16.12
CA GLY A 205 -21.98 -11.98 16.37
C GLY A 205 -21.82 -11.54 17.83
N SER A 206 -22.02 -10.25 18.12
CA SER A 206 -21.80 -9.68 19.45
C SER A 206 -22.75 -10.17 20.56
N HIS A 207 -23.61 -11.15 20.31
CA HIS A 207 -24.24 -12.01 21.31
C HIS A 207 -24.64 -13.32 20.64
N ASP A 208 -24.29 -14.45 21.26
CA ASP A 208 -24.48 -15.86 20.86
C ASP A 208 -23.50 -16.48 19.84
N GLU A 209 -22.69 -17.42 20.34
CA GLU A 209 -21.90 -18.38 19.56
C GLU A 209 -22.74 -19.65 19.33
N GLN A 210 -23.50 -19.70 18.24
CA GLN A 210 -24.12 -20.95 17.78
C GLN A 210 -23.41 -21.43 16.51
N GLU A 211 -22.92 -22.68 16.53
CA GLU A 211 -22.33 -23.34 15.35
C GLU A 211 -23.44 -23.81 14.40
N HIS A 212 -23.41 -23.31 13.16
CA HIS A 212 -24.28 -23.79 12.10
C HIS A 212 -23.46 -24.56 11.06
N ARG A 213 -23.96 -25.72 10.61
CA ARG A 213 -23.30 -26.53 9.57
C ARG A 213 -24.02 -26.36 8.23
N LEU A 214 -23.30 -25.85 7.22
CA LEU A 214 -23.78 -25.81 5.85
C LEU A 214 -23.19 -26.97 5.06
N SER A 215 -24.06 -27.79 4.47
CA SER A 215 -23.66 -28.92 3.61
C SER A 215 -23.88 -28.53 2.15
N ILE A 216 -22.79 -28.42 1.38
CA ILE A 216 -22.86 -28.04 -0.03
C ILE A 216 -22.52 -29.29 -0.88
N PRO A 217 -23.38 -29.71 -1.82
CA PRO A 217 -23.03 -30.79 -2.74
C PRO A 217 -21.95 -30.30 -3.71
N LEU A 218 -20.90 -31.10 -3.89
CA LEU A 218 -19.82 -30.81 -4.84
C LEU A 218 -19.91 -31.75 -6.03
N PHE A 219 -19.94 -31.17 -7.23
CA PHE A 219 -19.92 -31.94 -8.47
C PHE A 219 -18.49 -32.01 -9.00
N TYR A 220 -17.89 -33.20 -8.94
CA TYR A 220 -16.58 -33.46 -9.51
C TYR A 220 -16.71 -33.78 -11.00
N ARG A 221 -15.91 -33.11 -11.85
CA ARG A 221 -15.74 -33.48 -13.26
C ARG A 221 -14.25 -33.55 -13.57
N GLY A 222 -13.72 -34.76 -13.53
CA GLY A 222 -12.39 -35.10 -14.04
C GLY A 222 -12.51 -35.86 -15.35
N SER A 223 -11.65 -35.54 -16.31
CA SER A 223 -11.28 -36.40 -17.43
C SER A 223 -9.82 -36.78 -17.19
N ASP A 224 -9.44 -38.04 -17.43
CA ASP A 224 -8.10 -38.58 -17.14
C ASP A 224 -6.97 -37.87 -17.90
N ASP A 225 -7.29 -36.94 -18.80
CA ASP A 225 -6.35 -36.33 -19.74
C ASP A 225 -6.19 -34.80 -19.60
N VAL A 226 -6.62 -34.20 -18.47
CA VAL A 226 -6.47 -32.74 -18.26
C VAL A 226 -5.82 -32.45 -16.91
N GLN A 227 -4.70 -31.70 -16.94
CA GLN A 227 -4.01 -31.17 -15.74
C GLN A 227 -4.82 -30.11 -14.97
N GLU A 228 -6.02 -29.75 -15.45
CA GLU A 228 -6.93 -28.82 -14.79
C GLU A 228 -8.09 -29.59 -14.16
N ARG A 229 -8.07 -29.68 -12.82
CA ARG A 229 -9.21 -30.14 -12.03
C ARG A 229 -10.00 -28.90 -11.59
N ARG A 230 -11.31 -28.90 -11.85
CA ARG A 230 -12.21 -27.80 -11.47
C ARG A 230 -13.21 -28.26 -10.44
N LEU A 231 -13.29 -27.53 -9.33
CA LEU A 231 -14.38 -27.66 -8.38
C LEU A 231 -15.47 -26.67 -8.76
N SER A 232 -16.70 -27.14 -8.91
CA SER A 232 -17.85 -26.28 -9.20
C SER A 232 -18.85 -26.32 -8.05
N ILE A 233 -19.13 -25.15 -7.49
CA ILE A 233 -20.18 -24.94 -6.49
C ILE A 233 -21.32 -24.19 -7.20
N PRO A 234 -22.55 -24.75 -7.25
CA PRO A 234 -23.71 -23.99 -7.69
C PRO A 234 -24.03 -22.94 -6.61
N LEU A 235 -24.11 -21.68 -7.01
CA LEU A 235 -24.58 -20.58 -6.18
C LEU A 235 -25.99 -20.21 -6.65
N PHE A 236 -26.97 -20.38 -5.78
CA PHE A 236 -28.33 -19.92 -6.04
C PHE A 236 -28.52 -18.57 -5.38
N TYR A 237 -28.80 -17.55 -6.18
CA TYR A 237 -29.20 -16.24 -5.66
C TYR A 237 -30.70 -16.08 -5.87
N GLN A 238 -31.42 -15.83 -4.78
CA GLN A 238 -32.85 -15.52 -4.82
C GLN A 238 -33.03 -14.01 -4.69
N GLY A 239 -33.19 -13.33 -5.83
CA GLY A 239 -33.73 -11.98 -5.88
C GLY A 239 -35.24 -12.04 -5.84
N SER A 240 -35.90 -10.97 -5.37
CA SER A 240 -37.37 -10.86 -5.40
C SER A 240 -37.86 -11.16 -6.81
N ASP A 241 -38.50 -12.32 -6.94
CA ASP A 241 -39.19 -12.89 -8.09
C ASP A 241 -38.37 -13.60 -9.21
N ASP A 242 -37.07 -13.88 -9.04
CA ASP A 242 -36.38 -14.84 -9.92
C ASP A 242 -35.19 -15.54 -9.25
N VAL A 243 -35.08 -16.86 -9.45
CA VAL A 243 -33.90 -17.65 -9.04
C VAL A 243 -32.90 -17.62 -10.19
N GLN A 244 -31.79 -16.90 -10.01
CA GLN A 244 -30.65 -17.00 -10.92
C GLN A 244 -29.64 -18.01 -10.36
N GLU A 245 -29.29 -19.02 -11.19
CA GLU A 245 -28.20 -19.94 -10.89
C GLU A 245 -26.89 -19.37 -11.46
N CYS A 246 -25.96 -19.03 -10.58
CA CYS A 246 -24.59 -18.66 -10.94
C CYS A 246 -23.65 -19.78 -10.52
N ARG A 247 -22.67 -20.15 -11.35
CA ARG A 247 -21.73 -21.22 -11.03
C ARG A 247 -20.37 -20.65 -10.66
N LEU A 248 -19.95 -20.80 -9.40
CA LEU A 248 -18.58 -20.49 -9.01
C LEU A 248 -17.68 -21.68 -9.35
N SER A 249 -16.71 -21.45 -10.24
CA SER A 249 -15.73 -22.45 -10.64
C SER A 249 -14.37 -22.06 -10.08
N ILE A 250 -13.84 -22.88 -9.16
CA ILE A 250 -12.54 -22.64 -8.54
C ILE A 250 -11.53 -23.59 -9.19
N PRO A 251 -10.48 -23.09 -9.86
CA PRO A 251 -9.42 -23.93 -10.37
C PRO A 251 -8.61 -24.47 -9.18
N LEU A 252 -8.38 -25.79 -9.15
CA LEU A 252 -7.57 -26.42 -8.11
C LEU A 252 -6.18 -26.73 -8.64
N SER A 253 -5.14 -26.20 -7.99
CA SER A 253 -3.76 -26.65 -8.19
C SER A 253 -3.36 -27.61 -7.07
N TYR A 254 -2.87 -28.79 -7.43
CA TYR A 254 -2.41 -29.80 -6.49
C TYR A 254 -0.91 -29.63 -6.20
N HIS A 255 -0.55 -29.62 -4.92
CA HIS A 255 0.82 -29.84 -4.47
C HIS A 255 0.77 -30.87 -3.34
N GLY A 256 1.17 -32.10 -3.63
CA GLY A 256 1.26 -33.16 -2.64
C GLY A 256 2.68 -33.29 -2.13
N SER A 257 2.89 -33.07 -0.83
CA SER A 257 3.95 -33.75 -0.07
C SER A 257 3.28 -34.86 0.74
N HIS A 258 3.94 -36.02 0.81
CA HIS A 258 3.33 -37.30 1.18
C HIS A 258 3.00 -37.47 2.68
N ASP A 259 3.01 -36.41 3.49
CA ASP A 259 3.04 -36.50 4.96
C ASP A 259 2.08 -35.55 5.73
N GLU A 260 1.12 -34.90 5.08
CA GLU A 260 0.11 -34.09 5.80
C GLU A 260 -1.31 -34.66 5.64
N GLN A 261 -1.92 -35.10 6.75
CA GLN A 261 -3.35 -35.42 6.86
C GLN A 261 -4.25 -34.17 6.81
N GLU A 262 -3.68 -32.96 6.72
CA GLU A 262 -4.41 -31.72 6.50
C GLU A 262 -4.09 -31.15 5.12
N GLN A 263 -5.02 -31.32 4.19
CA GLN A 263 -4.92 -30.66 2.89
C GLN A 263 -5.47 -29.25 2.97
N ARG A 264 -4.62 -28.25 2.71
CA ARG A 264 -5.00 -26.83 2.70
C ARG A 264 -5.14 -26.30 1.28
N LEU A 265 -6.37 -25.99 0.89
CA LEU A 265 -6.65 -25.31 -0.38
C LEU A 265 -6.29 -23.82 -0.27
N ARG A 266 -5.47 -23.34 -1.20
CA ARG A 266 -5.17 -21.91 -1.35
C ARG A 266 -6.10 -21.34 -2.41
N MET A 267 -6.96 -20.40 -2.03
CA MET A 267 -7.81 -19.68 -2.97
C MET A 267 -7.26 -18.27 -3.18
N SER A 268 -7.14 -17.88 -4.45
CA SER A 268 -6.92 -16.48 -4.84
C SER A 268 -8.26 -15.93 -5.31
N PHE A 269 -8.76 -14.89 -4.65
CA PHE A 269 -9.93 -14.16 -5.11
C PHE A 269 -9.46 -13.08 -6.09
N GLU A 270 -9.76 -13.24 -7.37
CA GLU A 270 -9.76 -12.12 -8.31
C GLU A 270 -11.15 -11.52 -8.33
N TYR A 271 -11.27 -10.25 -7.93
CA TYR A 271 -12.51 -9.51 -8.12
C TYR A 271 -12.68 -9.24 -9.62
N PRO A 272 -13.80 -9.63 -10.25
CA PRO A 272 -14.10 -9.12 -11.57
C PRO A 272 -14.32 -7.61 -11.45
N THR A 273 -13.45 -6.84 -12.10
CA THR A 273 -13.69 -5.42 -12.37
C THR A 273 -15.04 -5.34 -13.09
N ILE A 274 -16.06 -4.80 -12.44
CA ILE A 274 -17.30 -4.43 -13.11
C ILE A 274 -16.92 -3.32 -14.07
N LEU A 275 -16.71 -3.68 -15.34
CA LEU A 275 -16.73 -2.72 -16.43
C LEU A 275 -18.16 -2.19 -16.49
N SER A 276 -18.39 -1.03 -15.88
CA SER A 276 -19.52 -0.19 -16.19
C SER A 276 -19.45 0.14 -17.68
N ARG A 277 -20.22 -0.60 -18.51
CA ARG A 277 -20.61 -0.12 -19.82
C ARG A 277 -21.49 1.10 -19.61
N LEU A 278 -20.94 2.28 -19.83
CA LEU A 278 -21.72 3.47 -20.14
C LEU A 278 -21.71 3.65 -21.66
N SER A 279 -22.93 3.75 -22.20
CA SER A 279 -23.37 3.95 -23.60
C SER A 279 -22.95 2.92 -24.63
#